data_AF-A0A1Y3EV76-F1
#
_entry.id   AF-A0A1Y3EV76-F1
#
_cell.length_a   1.000
_cell.length_b   1.000
_cell.length_c   1.000
_cell.angle_alpha   90.00
_cell.angle_beta   90.00
_cell.angle_gamma   90.00
#
_symmetry.space_group_name_H-M   'P 1'
#
loop_
_entity.id
_entity.type
_entity.pdbx_description
1 polymer ?
#
loop_
_entity_poly.entity_id
_entity_poly.type
_entity_poly.pdbx_seq_one_letter_code
_entity_poly.pdbx_strand_id
1 'polypeptide(L)' 'MMHMGMQFTEDEVDEMIQEVDVDGDGQIDYEEFVKMMTSR' A
#
# COMPACT_ATOMS: atom_id res chain seq x y z
N MET A 1 -1.36 16.63 1.49
CA MET A 1 -0.59 15.37 1.46
C MET A 1 -0.48 14.91 2.91
N MET A 2 -0.89 13.68 3.21
CA MET A 2 -1.14 13.21 4.57
C MET A 2 0.15 13.23 5.39
N HIS A 3 0.17 14.03 6.46
CA HIS A 3 1.28 14.13 7.39
C HIS A 3 1.00 13.17 8.55
N MET A 4 1.15 11.86 8.29
CA MET A 4 1.34 10.89 9.36
C MET A 4 2.79 11.02 9.79
N GLY A 5 3.05 11.35 11.06
CA GLY A 5 4.37 11.70 11.60
C GLY A 5 5.40 10.56 11.65
N MET A 6 5.28 9.59 10.75
CA MET A 6 6.29 8.60 10.42
C MET A 6 6.80 8.98 9.04
N GLN A 7 8.04 9.47 8.95
CA GLN A 7 8.70 9.69 7.67
C GLN A 7 8.99 8.31 7.07
N PHE A 8 7.97 7.67 6.50
CA PHE A 8 8.22 6.53 5.64
C PHE A 8 8.99 7.05 4.44
N THR A 9 10.15 6.44 4.20
CA THR A 9 10.89 6.64 2.97
C THR A 9 10.04 6.18 1.79
N GLU A 10 10.30 6.73 0.60
CA GLU A 10 9.63 6.27 -0.62
C GLU A 10 9.80 4.75 -0.78
N ASP A 11 10.97 4.23 -0.41
CA ASP A 11 11.27 2.80 -0.39
C ASP A 11 10.34 2.00 0.55
N GLU A 12 10.03 2.49 1.75
CA GLU A 12 9.10 1.81 2.68
C GLU A 12 7.66 1.85 2.16
N VAL A 13 7.26 2.94 1.50
CA VAL A 13 5.95 3.03 0.86
C VAL A 13 5.88 2.08 -0.34
N ASP A 14 6.93 2.00 -1.13
CA ASP A 14 7.04 1.09 -2.28
C ASP A 14 7.02 -0.37 -1.82
N GLU A 15 7.71 -0.73 -0.74
CA GLU A 15 7.64 -2.06 -0.14
C GLU A 15 6.21 -2.40 0.30
N MET A 16 5.53 -1.47 0.99
CA MET A 16 4.14 -1.67 1.41
C MET A 16 3.17 -1.82 0.23
N ILE A 17 3.40 -1.08 -0.87
CA ILE A 17 2.59 -1.18 -2.09
C ILE A 17 2.88 -2.51 -2.77
N GLN A 18 4.13 -2.91 -2.94
CA GLN A 18 4.51 -4.18 -3.60
C GLN A 18 3.95 -5.42 -2.91
N GLU A 19 3.70 -5.38 -1.60
CA GLU A 19 3.08 -6.51 -0.89
C GLU A 19 1.58 -6.66 -1.16
N VAL A 20 0.91 -5.60 -1.61
CA VAL A 20 -0.56 -5.52 -1.71
C VAL A 20 -1.04 -5.35 -3.15
N ASP A 21 -0.24 -4.69 -3.98
CA ASP A 21 -0.43 -4.50 -5.42
C ASP A 21 -0.23 -5.84 -6.14
N VAL A 22 -1.34 -6.50 -6.46
CA VAL A 22 -1.37 -7.83 -7.08
C VAL A 22 -1.29 -7.70 -8.61
N ASP A 23 -1.80 -6.59 -9.16
CA ASP A 23 -1.85 -6.38 -10.60
C ASP A 23 -0.61 -5.68 -11.17
N GLY A 24 0.19 -5.06 -10.30
CA GLY A 24 1.46 -4.41 -10.62
C GLY A 24 1.29 -3.05 -11.29
N ASP A 25 0.15 -2.37 -11.11
CA ASP A 25 -0.10 -1.04 -11.68
C ASP A 25 0.53 0.10 -10.86
N GLY A 26 1.12 -0.22 -9.69
CA GLY A 26 1.76 0.71 -8.77
C GLY A 26 0.78 1.52 -7.92
N GLN A 27 -0.49 1.12 -7.92
CA GLN A 27 -1.56 1.69 -7.11
C GLN A 27 -2.23 0.57 -6.31
N ILE A 28 -3.12 0.95 -5.39
CA ILE A 28 -3.93 -0.02 -4.64
C ILE A 28 -5.37 0.26 -5.01
N ASP A 29 -6.00 -0.68 -5.71
CA ASP A 29 -7.40 -0.59 -6.05
C ASP A 29 -8.31 -0.93 -4.84
N TYR A 30 -9.62 -0.79 -5.05
CA TYR A 30 -10.58 -1.08 -3.98
C TYR A 30 -10.56 -2.56 -3.54
N GLU A 31 -10.41 -3.48 -4.48
CA GLU A 31 -10.40 -4.92 -4.21
C GLU A 31 -9.13 -5.32 -3.44
N GLU A 32 -7.98 -4.79 -3.84
CA GLU A 32 -6.69 -4.95 -3.17
C GLU A 32 -6.71 -4.35 -1.78
N PHE A 33 -7.31 -3.17 -1.60
CA PHE A 33 -7.49 -2.56 -0.29
C PHE A 33 -8.38 -3.41 0.63
N VAL A 34 -9.50 -3.93 0.11
CA VAL A 34 -10.40 -4.81 0.87
C VAL A 34 -9.67 -6.10 1.24
N LYS A 35 -8.91 -6.68 0.31
CA LYS A 35 -8.12 -7.89 0.56
C LYS A 35 -7.07 -7.65 1.65
N MET A 36 -6.33 -6.54 1.60
CA MET A 36 -5.40 -6.13 2.66
C MET A 36 -6.08 -6.02 4.02
N MET A 37 -7.25 -5.36 4.10
CA MET A 37 -7.98 -5.15 5.36
C MET A 37 -8.68 -6.42 5.88
N THR A 38 -8.97 -7.37 4.99
CA THR A 38 -9.72 -8.60 5.30
C THR A 38 -8.81 -9.81 5.51
N SER A 39 -7.51 -9.72 5.21
CA SER A 39 -6.52 -10.81 5.37
C SER A 39 -6.18 -11.15 6.84
N ARG A 40 -7.16 -11.11 7.74
CA ARG A 40 -7.02 -11.38 9.17
C ARG A 40 -7.47 -12.78 9.55
#